data_AF-A0A7R9WXM8-F1
#
_entry.id   AF-A0A7R9WXM8-F1
#
_cell.length_a   1.000
_cell.length_b   1.000
_cell.length_c   1.000
_cell.angle_alpha   90.00
_cell.angle_beta   90.00
_cell.angle_gamma   90.00
#
_symmetry.space_group_name_H-M   'P 1'
#
loop_
_entity.id
_entity.type
_entity.pdbx_description
1 polymer ?
#
loop_
_entity_poly.entity_id
_entity_poly.type
_entity_poly.pdbx_seq_one_letter_code
_entity_poly.pdbx_strand_id
1 'polypeptide(L)'
;GMIVQMAKILGLGPVVGVVGRTSKVEAARTLGCDVVIDKSQEDLWSAAAGAVPNGFILVADSSGVATLQQSYDHLAPTGRLITFGFHTNLPMGKDMLSPTEWIK
;
A
#
# COMPACT_ATOMS: atom_id res chain seq x y z
N GLY A 1 -7.08 5.94 6.52
CA GLY A 1 -8.10 6.05 7.57
C GLY A 1 -9.16 4.98 7.39
N MET A 2 -10.18 5.24 6.57
CA MET A 2 -11.34 4.35 6.42
C MET A 2 -11.00 2.89 6.09
N ILE A 3 -10.06 2.65 5.16
CA ILE A 3 -9.66 1.28 4.77
C ILE A 3 -9.09 0.48 5.97
N VAL A 4 -8.34 1.12 6.86
CA VAL A 4 -7.78 0.48 8.06
C VAL A 4 -8.91 0.01 8.98
N GLN A 5 -9.89 0.88 9.22
CA GLN A 5 -11.02 0.56 10.10
C GLN A 5 -11.93 -0.51 9.49
N MET A 6 -12.15 -0.48 8.17
CA MET A 6 -12.88 -1.54 7.47
C MET A 6 -12.16 -2.89 7.59
N ALA A 7 -10.83 -2.92 7.38
CA ALA A 7 -10.04 -4.14 7.53
C ALA A 7 -10.16 -4.71 8.95
N LYS A 8 -10.11 -3.85 9.97
CA LYS A 8 -10.32 -4.24 11.37
C LYS A 8 -11.72 -4.80 11.65
N ILE A 9 -12.77 -4.17 11.11
CA ILE A 9 -14.16 -4.67 11.23
C ILE A 9 -14.31 -6.06 10.59
N LEU A 10 -13.60 -6.30 9.49
CA LEU A 10 -13.59 -7.59 8.78
C LEU A 10 -12.69 -8.65 9.44
N GLY A 11 -12.03 -8.33 10.56
CA GLY A 11 -11.13 -9.24 11.26
C GLY A 11 -9.82 -9.52 10.52
N LEU A 12 -9.45 -8.66 9.58
CA LEU A 12 -8.19 -8.80 8.84
C LEU A 12 -7.01 -8.34 9.70
N GLY A 13 -5.90 -9.06 9.61
CA GLY A 13 -4.66 -8.70 10.30
C GLY A 13 -3.49 -9.58 9.84
N PRO A 14 -2.25 -9.08 9.97
CA PRO A 14 -1.90 -7.74 10.45
C PRO A 14 -2.24 -6.64 9.42
N VAL A 15 -2.71 -5.48 9.91
CA VAL A 15 -2.98 -4.29 9.09
C VAL A 15 -1.76 -3.39 9.09
N VAL A 16 -1.11 -3.25 7.93
CA VAL A 16 0.07 -2.41 7.74
C VAL A 16 -0.31 -1.06 7.14
N GLY A 17 -0.03 0.03 7.84
CA GLY A 17 -0.27 1.38 7.37
C GLY A 17 1.02 2.09 6.98
N VAL A 18 0.99 2.87 5.90
CA VAL A 18 2.13 3.66 5.44
C VAL A 18 1.87 5.14 5.68
N VAL A 19 2.82 5.82 6.32
CA VAL A 19 2.79 7.28 6.51
C VAL A 19 4.03 7.92 5.91
N GLY A 20 3.89 9.17 5.45
CA GLY A 20 5.01 9.92 4.85
C GLY A 20 5.82 10.77 5.83
N ARG A 21 5.45 10.80 7.12
CA ARG A 21 6.11 11.59 8.18
C ARG A 21 5.84 10.99 9.55
N THR A 22 6.81 11.11 10.45
CA THR A 22 6.78 10.53 11.80
C THR A 22 5.62 11.05 12.66
N SER A 23 5.24 12.31 12.51
CA SER A 23 4.13 12.91 13.26
C SER A 23 2.77 12.24 13.00
N LYS A 24 2.63 11.42 11.96
CA LYS A 24 1.40 10.68 11.63
C LYS A 24 1.40 9.24 12.18
N VAL A 25 2.51 8.75 12.73
CA VAL A 25 2.64 7.36 13.17
C VAL A 25 1.60 7.03 14.24
N GLU A 26 1.50 7.87 15.28
CA GLU A 26 0.58 7.61 16.39
C GLU A 26 -0.89 7.69 15.96
N ALA A 27 -1.21 8.62 15.05
CA ALA A 27 -2.54 8.69 14.46
C ALA A 27 -2.89 7.41 13.67
N ALA A 28 -1.94 6.85 12.92
CA ALA A 28 -2.15 5.59 12.18
C ALA A 28 -2.35 4.39 13.12
N ARG A 29 -1.57 4.30 14.21
CA ARG A 29 -1.77 3.28 15.26
C ARG A 29 -3.15 3.40 15.91
N THR A 30 -3.55 4.62 16.27
CA THR A 30 -4.87 4.89 16.87
C THR A 30 -6.02 4.46 15.94
N LEU A 31 -5.84 4.57 14.62
CA LEU A 31 -6.83 4.12 13.63
C LEU A 31 -6.90 2.60 13.48
N GLY A 32 -5.97 1.86 14.09
CA GLY A 32 -5.92 0.40 14.08
C GLY A 32 -4.86 -0.19 13.17
N CYS A 33 -3.81 0.52 12.77
CA CYS A 33 -2.68 -0.14 12.13
C CYS A 33 -1.90 -0.98 13.16
N ASP A 34 -1.70 -2.26 12.88
CA ASP A 34 -0.87 -3.16 13.70
C ASP A 34 0.62 -2.86 13.49
N VAL A 35 0.99 -2.51 12.26
CA VAL A 35 2.31 -2.05 11.88
C VAL A 35 2.17 -0.72 11.16
N VAL A 36 3.04 0.24 11.48
CA VAL A 36 3.10 1.52 10.79
C VAL A 36 4.50 1.71 10.24
N ILE A 37 4.58 1.90 8.92
CA ILE A 37 5.81 2.17 8.19
C ILE A 37 5.89 3.67 7.94
N ASP A 38 6.93 4.31 8.44
CA ASP A 38 7.24 5.71 8.13
C ASP A 38 8.26 5.78 6.99
N LYS A 39 7.77 5.94 5.77
CA LYS A 39 8.62 5.95 4.56
C LYS A 39 9.58 7.16 4.49
N SER A 40 9.54 8.07 5.46
CA SER A 40 10.55 9.13 5.61
C SER A 40 11.79 8.68 6.39
N GLN A 41 11.71 7.55 7.09
CA GLN A 41 12.75 7.01 7.97
C GLN A 41 13.28 5.66 7.49
N GLU A 42 12.49 4.89 6.77
CA GLU A 42 12.84 3.54 6.32
C GLU A 42 12.36 3.26 4.89
N ASP A 43 12.93 2.24 4.26
CA ASP A 43 12.45 1.73 2.97
C ASP A 43 11.11 1.02 3.15
N LEU A 44 10.10 1.48 2.40
CA LEU A 44 8.73 0.99 2.51
C LEU A 44 8.64 -0.53 2.29
N TRP A 45 9.25 -1.02 1.22
CA TRP A 45 9.01 -2.37 0.75
C TRP A 45 9.80 -3.41 1.53
N SER A 46 11.04 -3.08 1.91
CA SER A 46 11.81 -3.87 2.86
C SER A 46 11.07 -4.03 4.20
N ALA A 47 10.53 -2.94 4.74
CA ALA A 47 9.74 -2.97 5.98
C ALA A 47 8.43 -3.77 5.81
N ALA A 48 7.73 -3.61 4.68
CA ALA A 48 6.51 -4.32 4.39
C ALA A 48 6.72 -5.84 4.26
N ALA A 49 7.80 -6.26 3.59
CA ALA A 49 8.20 -7.66 3.49
C ALA A 49 8.57 -8.26 4.86
N GLY A 50 9.20 -7.48 5.74
CA GLY A 50 9.46 -7.88 7.11
C GLY A 50 8.18 -8.04 7.95
N ALA A 51 7.19 -7.18 7.74
CA ALA A 51 5.92 -7.21 8.45
C ALA A 51 5.00 -8.36 8.00
N VAL A 52 4.96 -8.65 6.69
CA VAL A 52 4.10 -9.69 6.10
C VAL A 52 4.92 -10.51 5.09
N PRO A 53 5.72 -11.48 5.55
CA PRO A 53 6.68 -12.20 4.69
C PRO A 53 6.03 -13.11 3.64
N ASN A 54 4.76 -13.47 3.83
CA ASN A 54 4.00 -14.31 2.89
C ASN A 54 3.17 -13.48 1.88
N GLY A 55 3.36 -12.16 1.87
CA GLY A 55 2.62 -11.24 1.01
C GLY A 55 1.24 -10.85 1.54
N PHE A 56 0.70 -9.79 0.98
CA PHE A 56 -0.59 -9.20 1.36
C PHE A 56 -1.74 -9.82 0.56
N ILE A 57 -2.83 -10.15 1.24
CA ILE A 57 -4.09 -10.53 0.56
C ILE A 57 -4.81 -9.32 -0.04
N LEU A 58 -4.50 -8.12 0.44
CA LEU A 58 -5.06 -6.85 -0.03
C LEU A 58 -4.00 -5.76 0.08
N VAL A 59 -3.68 -5.11 -1.04
CA VAL A 59 -2.91 -3.86 -1.07
C VAL A 59 -3.80 -2.74 -1.59
N ALA A 60 -3.88 -1.67 -0.81
CA ALA A 60 -4.67 -0.48 -1.09
C ALA A 60 -3.73 0.69 -1.41
N ASP A 61 -3.42 0.89 -2.70
CA ASP A 61 -2.43 1.87 -3.16
C ASP A 61 -3.08 3.20 -3.58
N SER A 62 -2.66 4.27 -2.91
CA SER A 62 -3.07 5.65 -3.22
C SER A 62 -2.00 6.46 -3.96
N SER A 63 -0.76 5.98 -4.07
CA SER A 63 0.34 6.74 -4.66
C SER A 63 0.33 6.66 -6.19
N GLY A 64 -0.09 5.51 -6.75
CA GLY A 64 -0.32 5.31 -8.18
C GLY A 64 0.83 4.58 -8.88
N VAL A 65 1.14 4.96 -10.12
CA VAL A 65 2.06 4.23 -11.01
C VAL A 65 3.44 3.97 -10.41
N ALA A 66 3.98 4.92 -9.63
CA ALA A 66 5.32 4.79 -9.04
C ALA A 66 5.46 3.61 -8.05
N THR A 67 4.35 3.15 -7.47
CA THR A 67 4.33 2.05 -6.48
C THR A 67 3.54 0.85 -6.97
N LEU A 68 3.01 0.89 -8.18
CA LEU A 68 2.09 -0.14 -8.69
C LEU A 68 2.76 -1.51 -8.82
N GLN A 69 3.94 -1.57 -9.45
CA GLN A 69 4.70 -2.82 -9.60
C GLN A 69 5.05 -3.42 -8.24
N GLN A 70 5.62 -2.60 -7.35
CA GLN A 70 6.03 -3.07 -6.03
C GLN A 70 4.82 -3.49 -5.17
N SER A 71 3.69 -2.80 -5.29
CA SER A 71 2.43 -3.20 -4.65
C SER A 71 1.96 -4.57 -5.14
N TYR A 72 2.09 -4.84 -6.44
CA TYR A 72 1.75 -6.14 -7.02
C TYR A 72 2.71 -7.24 -6.56
N ASP A 73 4.02 -6.97 -6.54
CA ASP A 73 5.05 -7.94 -6.12
C ASP A 73 4.91 -8.40 -4.66
N HIS A 74 4.32 -7.55 -3.82
CA HIS A 74 4.09 -7.86 -2.41
C HIS A 74 2.74 -8.54 -2.16
N LEU A 75 1.97 -8.90 -3.18
CA LEU A 75 0.75 -9.68 -3.00
C LEU A 75 1.05 -11.14 -2.69
N ALA A 76 0.26 -11.72 -1.77
CA ALA A 76 0.14 -13.16 -1.64
C ALA A 76 -0.58 -13.74 -2.88
N PRO A 77 -0.42 -15.06 -3.16
CA PRO A 77 -1.24 -15.73 -4.17
C PRO A 77 -2.73 -15.46 -3.96
N THR A 78 -3.45 -15.13 -5.02
CA THR A 78 -4.88 -14.72 -5.00
C THR A 78 -5.19 -13.40 -4.29
N GLY A 79 -4.17 -12.64 -3.89
CA GLY A 79 -4.31 -11.30 -3.32
C GLY A 79 -4.90 -10.29 -4.31
N ARG A 80 -5.40 -9.17 -3.79
CA ARG A 80 -5.99 -8.10 -4.60
C ARG A 80 -5.23 -6.79 -4.42
N LEU A 81 -4.91 -6.14 -5.53
CA LEU A 81 -4.43 -4.77 -5.57
C LEU A 81 -5.60 -3.84 -5.94
N ILE A 82 -5.86 -2.85 -5.10
CA ILE A 82 -6.83 -1.79 -5.36
C ILE A 82 -6.06 -0.48 -5.46
N THR A 83 -6.09 0.16 -6.62
CA THR A 83 -5.49 1.47 -6.84
C THR A 83 -6.57 2.54 -6.91
N PHE A 84 -6.50 3.55 -6.05
CA PHE A 84 -7.57 4.56 -5.91
C PHE A 84 -7.03 5.99 -5.74
N GLY A 85 -5.77 6.22 -6.09
CA GLY A 85 -5.17 7.56 -6.13
C GLY A 85 -3.98 7.60 -7.08
N PHE A 86 -3.85 8.69 -7.83
CA PHE A 86 -2.71 8.96 -8.71
C PHE A 86 -2.02 10.25 -8.26
N HIS A 87 -1.38 10.20 -7.10
CA HIS A 87 -0.63 11.35 -6.60
C HIS A 87 0.69 11.55 -7.36
N THR A 88 1.23 10.50 -7.99
CA THR A 88 2.33 10.60 -8.95
C THR A 88 1.77 10.71 -10.37
N ASN A 89 2.34 11.60 -11.19
CA ASN A 89 1.91 11.90 -12.57
C ASN A 89 1.30 10.68 -13.29
N LEU A 90 0.03 10.80 -13.68
CA LEU A 90 -0.55 9.89 -14.65
C LEU A 90 0.30 9.96 -15.93
N PRO A 91 0.72 8.82 -16.49
CA PRO A 91 1.37 8.82 -17.79
C PRO A 91 0.39 9.43 -18.81
N MET A 92 0.83 10.47 -19.51
CA MET A 92 0.01 11.19 -20.49
C MET A 92 0.22 10.58 -21.88
N GLY A 93 -0.88 10.41 -22.63
CA GLY A 93 -0.82 9.91 -24.02
C GLY A 93 -1.19 8.42 -24.15
N LYS A 94 -0.55 7.71 -25.09
CA LYS A 94 -0.87 6.29 -25.41
C LYS A 94 -0.78 5.36 -24.20
N ASP A 95 0.12 5.67 -23.27
CA ASP A 95 0.39 4.89 -22.06
C ASP A 95 -0.78 4.90 -21.06
N MET A 96 -1.79 5.76 -21.25
CA MET A 96 -3.03 5.73 -20.45
C MET A 96 -3.95 4.56 -20.81
N LEU A 97 -3.84 4.03 -22.03
CA LEU A 97 -4.74 3.00 -22.57
C LEU A 97 -4.28 1.57 -22.22
N SER A 98 -3.17 1.42 -21.50
CA SER A 98 -2.52 0.13 -21.25
C SER A 98 -2.11 -0.02 -19.78
N PRO A 99 -3.05 -0.26 -18.85
CA PRO A 99 -2.73 -0.51 -17.42
C PRO A 99 -1.71 -1.64 -17.20
N THR A 100 -1.65 -2.59 -18.14
CA THR A 100 -0.68 -3.69 -18.15
C THR A 100 0.76 -3.22 -18.35
N GLU A 101 1.00 -2.08 -18.99
CA GLU A 101 2.35 -1.56 -19.20
C GLU A 101 2.93 -0.87 -17.96
N TRP A 102 2.09 -0.57 -16.97
CA TRP A 102 2.52 -0.02 -15.69
C TRP A 102 3.04 -1.11 -14.72
N ILE A 103 2.85 -2.38 -15.07
CA ILE A 103 3.28 -3.56 -14.29
C ILE A 103 4.39 -4.30 -15.07
N LYS A 104 5.40 -3.58 -15.57
CA LYS A 104 6.58 -4.17 -16.22
C LYS A 104 7.78 -4.23 -15.27
#